data_AF-A0A5E8AWI2-F1
#
_entry.id   AF-A0A5E8AWI2-F1
#
_cell.length_a   1.000
_cell.length_b   1.000
_cell.length_c   1.000
_cell.angle_alpha   90.00
_cell.angle_beta   90.00
_cell.angle_gamma   90.00
#
_symmetry.space_group_name_H-M   'P 1'
#
loop_
_entity.id
_entity.type
_entity.pdbx_description
1 polymer ?
#
loop_
_entity_poly.entity_id
_entity_poly.type
_entity_poly.pdbx_seq_one_letter_code
_entity_poly.pdbx_strand_id
1 'polypeptide(L)'
;MKLVATILTTVGSAISIGFGIWHFFVPKIWNWYSYIDKSATELVVAVRAVNVFFSLALVLLGIVNLIFVYREPRDQFSLATMLSVSVVLWGTRSVLQVIYPQGSQNAALQYGMLGTFLFALACFAVSLFILVSQKNMA
;
A
#
# COMPACT_ATOMS: atom_id res chain seq x y z
N MET A 1 7.61 -12.30 18.85
CA MET A 1 7.93 -11.27 17.84
C MET A 1 8.66 -10.12 18.51
N LYS A 2 9.65 -9.49 17.85
CA LYS A 2 10.24 -8.24 18.38
C LYS A 2 9.18 -7.14 18.31
N LEU A 3 9.04 -6.34 19.38
CA LEU A 3 8.20 -5.12 19.43
C LEU A 3 8.34 -4.26 18.16
N VAL A 4 9.56 -4.21 17.61
CA VAL A 4 9.90 -3.56 16.34
C VAL A 4 9.03 -4.02 15.17
N ALA A 5 8.85 -5.33 14.95
CA ALA A 5 8.05 -5.85 13.85
C ALA A 5 6.58 -5.45 13.99
N THR A 6 6.04 -5.45 15.21
CA THR A 6 4.68 -4.97 15.47
C THR A 6 4.53 -3.49 15.12
N ILE A 7 5.44 -2.64 15.59
CA ILE A 7 5.42 -1.20 15.28
C ILE A 7 5.51 -0.96 13.77
N LEU A 8 6.45 -1.61 13.09
CA LEU A 8 6.64 -1.45 11.65
C LEU A 8 5.42 -1.90 10.85
N THR A 9 4.83 -3.05 11.16
CA THR A 9 3.59 -3.52 10.53
C THR A 9 2.46 -2.52 10.75
N THR A 10 2.32 -1.97 11.95
CA THR A 10 1.28 -0.99 12.28
C THR A 10 1.46 0.29 11.47
N VAL A 11 2.67 0.83 11.38
CA VAL A 11 2.97 2.05 10.60
C VAL A 11 2.72 1.82 9.11
N GLY A 12 3.24 0.73 8.54
CA GLY A 12 3.00 0.38 7.13
C GLY A 12 1.51 0.20 6.82
N SER A 13 0.76 -0.41 7.74
CA SER A 13 -0.69 -0.61 7.61
C SER A 13 -1.46 0.71 7.67
N ALA A 14 -1.07 1.63 8.56
CA ALA A 14 -1.66 2.96 8.65
C ALA A 14 -1.43 3.76 7.35
N ILE A 15 -0.23 3.67 6.75
CA ILE A 15 0.06 4.27 5.45
C ILE A 15 -0.84 3.67 4.37
N SER A 16 -0.97 2.34 4.33
CA SER A 16 -1.86 1.66 3.36
C SER A 16 -3.31 2.07 3.47
N ILE A 17 -3.83 2.15 4.69
CA ILE A 17 -5.19 2.63 4.94
C ILE A 17 -5.32 4.09 4.51
N GLY A 18 -4.38 4.96 4.89
CA GLY A 18 -4.39 6.37 4.51
C GLY A 18 -4.38 6.57 3.00
N PHE A 19 -3.54 5.83 2.28
CA PHE A 19 -3.50 5.87 0.82
C PHE A 19 -4.77 5.31 0.18
N GLY A 20 -5.32 4.22 0.71
CA GLY A 20 -6.59 3.67 0.25
C GLY A 20 -7.73 4.67 0.43
N ILE A 21 -7.84 5.29 1.61
CA ILE A 21 -8.82 6.35 1.88
C ILE A 21 -8.62 7.53 0.92
N TRP A 22 -7.37 8.00 0.74
CA TRP A 22 -7.06 9.12 -0.13
C TRP A 22 -7.49 8.84 -1.58
N HIS A 23 -7.21 7.65 -2.11
CA HIS A 23 -7.52 7.30 -3.50
C HIS A 23 -9.02 7.36 -3.83
N PHE A 24 -9.93 7.19 -2.87
CA PHE A 24 -11.36 7.42 -3.13
C PHE A 24 -11.67 8.85 -3.61
N PHE A 25 -10.85 9.83 -3.23
CA PHE A 25 -11.08 11.25 -3.49
C PHE A 25 -10.15 11.85 -4.55
N VAL A 26 -8.98 11.25 -4.79
CA VAL A 26 -7.97 11.74 -5.74
C VAL A 26 -8.56 12.06 -7.13
N PRO A 27 -9.38 11.21 -7.78
CA PRO A 27 -9.89 11.51 -9.11
C PRO A 27 -10.73 12.79 -9.16
N LYS A 28 -11.44 13.12 -8.07
CA LYS A 28 -12.26 14.34 -7.97
C LYS A 28 -11.39 15.56 -7.66
N ILE A 29 -10.46 15.44 -6.71
CA ILE A 29 -9.56 16.54 -6.31
C ILE A 29 -8.74 17.03 -7.51
N TRP A 30 -8.26 16.10 -8.34
CA TRP A 30 -7.39 16.40 -9.48
C TRP A 30 -8.10 16.38 -10.83
N ASN A 31 -9.43 16.31 -10.82
CA ASN A 31 -10.28 16.31 -12.02
C ASN A 31 -9.82 15.33 -13.12
N TRP A 32 -9.46 14.09 -12.75
CA TRP A 32 -8.88 13.10 -13.68
C TRP A 32 -9.71 12.89 -14.94
N TYR A 33 -11.03 12.93 -14.81
CA TYR A 33 -11.95 12.68 -15.93
C TYR A 33 -11.94 13.77 -16.99
N SER A 34 -11.45 14.99 -16.71
CA SER A 34 -11.32 16.02 -17.74
C SER A 34 -10.19 15.75 -18.73
N TYR A 35 -9.25 14.86 -18.37
CA TYR A 35 -8.15 14.45 -19.23
C TYR A 35 -8.49 13.25 -20.11
N ILE A 36 -9.69 12.68 -19.96
CA ILE A 36 -10.18 11.55 -20.77
C ILE A 36 -11.06 12.12 -21.88
N ASP A 37 -10.92 11.58 -23.09
CA ASP A 37 -11.79 11.94 -24.22
C ASP A 37 -13.27 11.78 -23.84
N LYS A 38 -14.09 12.79 -24.13
CA LYS A 38 -15.51 12.81 -23.76
C LYS A 38 -16.32 11.69 -24.41
N SER A 39 -15.88 11.18 -25.56
CA SER A 39 -16.50 10.05 -26.25
C SER A 39 -16.12 8.69 -25.64
N ALA A 40 -15.04 8.61 -24.83
CA ALA A 40 -14.55 7.39 -24.21
C ALA A 40 -15.22 7.13 -22.84
N THR A 41 -16.56 7.05 -22.82
CA THR A 41 -17.34 6.91 -21.57
C THR A 41 -16.99 5.65 -20.79
N GLU A 42 -16.75 4.53 -21.47
CA GLU A 42 -16.38 3.25 -20.82
C GLU A 42 -15.01 3.33 -20.12
N LEU A 43 -14.07 4.11 -20.65
CA LEU A 43 -12.78 4.31 -19.99
C LEU A 43 -12.93 5.06 -18.67
N VAL A 44 -13.83 6.05 -18.61
CA VAL A 44 -14.17 6.76 -17.37
C VAL A 44 -14.78 5.80 -16.34
N VAL A 45 -15.69 4.92 -16.77
CA VAL A 45 -16.31 3.91 -15.92
C VAL A 45 -15.27 2.92 -15.39
N ALA A 46 -14.39 2.42 -16.26
CA ALA A 46 -13.31 1.49 -15.89
C ALA A 46 -12.35 2.11 -14.86
N VAL A 47 -11.88 3.34 -15.09
CA VAL A 47 -11.00 4.06 -14.16
C VAL A 47 -11.68 4.26 -12.80
N ARG A 48 -12.97 4.61 -12.77
CA ARG A 48 -13.75 4.73 -11.53
C ARG A 48 -13.79 3.41 -10.76
N ALA A 49 -14.17 2.33 -11.45
CA ALA A 49 -14.29 1.02 -10.83
C ALA A 49 -12.94 0.54 -10.26
N VAL A 50 -11.88 0.59 -11.08
CA VAL A 50 -10.52 0.21 -10.65
C VAL A 50 -10.07 1.04 -9.46
N ASN A 51 -10.31 2.35 -9.47
CA ASN A 51 -9.93 3.21 -8.36
C ASN A 51 -10.67 2.83 -7.06
N VAL A 52 -11.97 2.54 -7.12
CA VAL A 52 -12.75 2.09 -5.95
C VAL A 52 -12.23 0.76 -5.42
N PHE A 53 -12.06 -0.24 -6.28
CA PHE A 53 -11.58 -1.57 -5.86
C PHE A 53 -10.15 -1.51 -5.31
N PHE A 54 -9.26 -0.77 -5.96
CA PHE A 54 -7.90 -0.56 -5.48
C PHE A 54 -7.86 0.15 -4.13
N SER A 55 -8.65 1.22 -3.96
CA SER A 55 -8.77 1.96 -2.71
C SER A 55 -9.25 1.05 -1.57
N LEU A 56 -10.31 0.27 -1.82
CA LEU A 56 -10.85 -0.67 -0.86
C LEU A 56 -9.82 -1.76 -0.51
N ALA A 57 -9.13 -2.32 -1.49
CA ALA A 57 -8.12 -3.33 -1.27
C ALA A 57 -6.97 -2.82 -0.40
N LEU A 58 -6.48 -1.59 -0.62
CA LEU A 58 -5.44 -0.98 0.22
C LEU A 58 -5.87 -0.81 1.68
N VAL A 59 -7.13 -0.41 1.92
CA VAL A 59 -7.69 -0.29 3.27
C VAL A 59 -7.80 -1.67 3.92
N LEU A 60 -8.40 -2.64 3.22
CA LEU A 60 -8.60 -3.99 3.75
C LEU A 60 -7.28 -4.71 4.03
N LEU A 61 -6.28 -4.59 3.15
CA LEU A 61 -4.95 -5.15 3.38
C LEU A 61 -4.29 -4.56 4.63
N GLY A 62 -4.40 -3.24 4.83
CA GLY A 62 -3.91 -2.61 6.05
C GLY A 62 -4.64 -3.12 7.30
N ILE A 63 -5.98 -3.21 7.27
CA ILE A 63 -6.77 -3.73 8.39
C ILE A 63 -6.40 -5.18 8.71
N VAL A 64 -6.28 -6.04 7.69
CA VAL A 64 -5.95 -7.46 7.88
C VAL A 64 -4.55 -7.63 8.47
N ASN A 65 -3.56 -6.83 8.04
CA ASN A 65 -2.23 -6.81 8.67
C ASN A 65 -2.31 -6.42 10.16
N LEU A 66 -3.11 -5.41 10.51
CA LEU A 66 -3.33 -5.02 11.91
C LEU A 66 -3.98 -6.16 12.71
N ILE A 67 -4.99 -6.81 12.16
CA ILE A 67 -5.64 -7.97 12.81
C ILE A 67 -4.59 -9.05 13.09
N PHE A 68 -3.79 -9.45 12.10
CA PHE A 68 -2.83 -10.55 12.29
C PHE A 68 -1.66 -10.20 13.22
N VAL A 69 -1.19 -8.94 13.23
CA VAL A 69 -0.06 -8.57 14.08
C VAL A 69 -0.43 -8.49 15.58
N TYR A 70 -1.69 -8.18 15.88
CA TYR A 70 -2.24 -8.09 17.24
C TYR A 70 -3.03 -9.33 17.70
N ARG A 71 -3.33 -10.28 16.81
CA ARG A 71 -4.03 -11.53 17.16
C ARG A 71 -3.18 -12.40 18.10
N GLU A 72 -3.82 -13.03 19.09
CA GLU A 72 -3.25 -14.07 19.94
C GLU A 72 -4.17 -15.31 20.00
N PRO A 73 -3.65 -16.57 19.91
CA PRO A 73 -2.28 -16.91 19.56
C PRO A 73 -1.96 -16.53 18.10
N ARG A 74 -0.72 -16.14 17.85
CA ARG A 74 -0.28 -15.69 16.52
C ARG A 74 -0.13 -16.83 15.53
N ASP A 75 -0.87 -16.73 14.42
CA ASP A 75 -0.60 -17.50 13.22
C ASP A 75 0.52 -16.83 12.41
N GLN A 76 1.75 -17.33 12.59
CA GLN A 76 2.93 -16.80 11.91
C GLN A 76 2.90 -17.01 10.39
N PHE A 77 2.26 -18.08 9.91
CA PHE A 77 2.20 -18.35 8.47
C PHE A 77 1.28 -17.35 7.77
N SER A 78 0.08 -17.11 8.33
CA SER A 78 -0.83 -16.10 7.81
C SER A 78 -0.23 -14.71 7.88
N LEU A 79 0.43 -14.34 8.99
CA LEU A 79 1.10 -13.05 9.11
C LEU A 79 2.23 -12.89 8.08
N ALA A 80 3.08 -13.91 7.90
CA ALA A 80 4.15 -13.88 6.89
C ALA A 80 3.59 -13.76 5.47
N THR A 81 2.49 -14.46 5.18
CA THR A 81 1.80 -14.39 3.89
C THR A 81 1.27 -12.99 3.62
N MET A 82 0.57 -12.38 4.58
CA MET A 82 0.03 -11.04 4.43
C MET A 82 1.11 -9.95 4.32
N LEU A 83 2.19 -10.08 5.09
CA LEU A 83 3.34 -9.20 4.95
C LEU A 83 4.00 -9.34 3.57
N SER A 84 4.11 -10.58 3.05
CA SER A 84 4.66 -10.83 1.70
C SER A 84 3.81 -10.20 0.60
N VAL A 85 2.48 -10.33 0.67
CA VAL A 85 1.55 -9.66 -0.24
C VAL A 85 1.75 -8.13 -0.20
N SER A 86 1.89 -7.58 1.01
CA SER A 86 2.11 -6.14 1.19
C SER A 86 3.44 -5.68 0.61
N VAL A 87 4.51 -6.45 0.80
CA VAL A 87 5.83 -6.18 0.20
C VAL A 87 5.76 -6.18 -1.32
N VAL A 88 5.11 -7.17 -1.93
CA VAL A 88 4.97 -7.24 -3.41
C VAL A 88 4.18 -6.05 -3.93
N LEU A 89 3.08 -5.68 -3.27
CA LEU A 89 2.24 -4.56 -3.67
C LEU A 89 2.99 -3.22 -3.60
N TRP A 90 3.62 -2.91 -2.46
CA TRP A 90 4.36 -1.67 -2.27
C TRP A 90 5.66 -1.62 -3.08
N GLY A 91 6.30 -2.77 -3.30
CA GLY A 91 7.44 -2.92 -4.20
C GLY A 91 7.05 -2.58 -5.63
N THR A 92 5.98 -3.18 -6.13
CA THR A 92 5.43 -2.88 -7.46
C THR A 92 5.07 -1.40 -7.58
N ARG A 93 4.40 -0.83 -6.58
CA ARG A 93 4.04 0.60 -6.59
C ARG A 93 5.28 1.51 -6.62
N SER A 94 6.33 1.16 -5.89
CA SER A 94 7.59 1.90 -5.86
C SER A 94 8.29 1.85 -7.22
N VAL A 95 8.38 0.66 -7.84
CA VAL A 95 8.95 0.50 -9.19
C VAL A 95 8.17 1.32 -10.21
N LEU A 96 6.83 1.25 -10.19
CA LEU A 96 6.00 2.05 -11.09
C LEU A 96 6.19 3.56 -10.86
N GLN A 97 6.44 4.02 -9.63
CA GLN A 97 6.72 5.44 -9.37
C GLN A 97 8.07 5.89 -9.93
N VAL A 98 9.05 5.00 -10.05
CA VAL A 98 10.35 5.29 -10.64
C VAL A 98 10.26 5.33 -12.17
N ILE A 99 9.57 4.36 -12.77
CA ILE A 99 9.45 4.24 -14.24
C ILE A 99 8.44 5.27 -14.79
N TYR A 100 7.30 5.43 -14.11
CA TYR A 100 6.18 6.29 -14.50
C TYR A 100 5.81 7.23 -13.33
N PRO A 101 6.61 8.28 -13.09
CA PRO A 101 6.43 9.14 -11.92
C PRO A 101 5.09 9.86 -11.93
N GLN A 102 4.25 9.51 -10.95
CA GLN A 102 3.04 10.28 -10.67
C GLN A 102 3.40 11.59 -9.95
N GLY A 103 2.57 12.63 -10.15
CA GLY A 103 2.77 13.93 -9.52
C GLY A 103 3.92 14.74 -10.11
N SER A 104 4.39 14.40 -11.31
CA SER A 104 5.54 15.04 -11.97
C SER A 104 5.40 16.55 -12.23
N GLN A 105 4.18 17.08 -12.16
CA GLN A 105 3.91 18.52 -12.20
C GLN A 105 4.41 19.24 -10.93
N ASN A 106 4.66 18.54 -9.83
CA ASN A 106 5.15 19.09 -8.58
C ASN A 106 6.21 18.16 -7.96
N ALA A 107 7.46 18.60 -7.95
CA ALA A 107 8.59 17.80 -7.46
C ALA A 107 8.41 17.34 -5.99
N ALA A 108 7.85 18.19 -5.12
CA ALA A 108 7.60 17.83 -3.73
C ALA A 108 6.56 16.70 -3.63
N LEU A 109 5.52 16.72 -4.48
CA LEU A 109 4.53 15.65 -4.55
C LEU A 109 5.14 14.37 -5.12
N GLN A 110 5.88 14.44 -6.22
CA GLN A 110 6.49 13.29 -6.87
C GLN A 110 7.45 12.54 -5.93
N TYR A 111 8.39 13.27 -5.32
CA TYR A 111 9.38 12.68 -4.41
C TYR A 111 8.78 12.33 -3.05
N GLY A 112 7.79 13.10 -2.57
CA GLY A 112 7.04 12.77 -1.35
C GLY A 112 6.29 11.44 -1.47
N MET A 113 5.65 11.21 -2.62
CA MET A 113 5.01 9.92 -2.93
C MET A 113 6.04 8.79 -2.99
N LEU A 114 7.12 8.95 -3.76
CA LEU A 114 8.17 7.93 -3.84
C LEU A 114 8.75 7.59 -2.47
N GLY A 115 9.10 8.60 -1.68
CA GLY A 115 9.61 8.43 -0.32
C GLY A 115 8.64 7.65 0.57
N THR A 116 7.35 7.97 0.49
CA THR A 116 6.33 7.28 1.29
C THR A 116 6.12 5.83 0.84
N PHE A 117 6.23 5.54 -0.46
CA PHE A 117 6.12 4.19 -0.98
C PHE A 117 7.30 3.31 -0.55
N LEU A 118 8.51 3.86 -0.64
CA LEU A 118 9.72 3.18 -0.16
C LEU A 118 9.69 2.98 1.35
N PHE A 119 9.16 3.95 2.10
CA PHE A 119 9.01 3.82 3.54
C PHE A 119 7.99 2.73 3.93
N ALA A 120 6.82 2.70 3.29
CA ALA A 120 5.84 1.63 3.49
C ALA A 120 6.41 0.25 3.13
N LEU A 121 7.11 0.16 2.00
CA LEU A 121 7.82 -1.05 1.59
C LEU A 121 8.84 -1.50 2.65
N ALA A 122 9.66 -0.58 3.15
CA ALA A 122 10.65 -0.87 4.19
C ALA A 122 9.98 -1.38 5.48
N CYS A 123 8.88 -0.74 5.92
CA CYS A 123 8.12 -1.20 7.09
C CYS A 123 7.68 -2.66 6.95
N PHE A 124 7.06 -3.03 5.83
CA PHE A 124 6.60 -4.41 5.62
C PHE A 124 7.75 -5.40 5.40
N ALA A 125 8.76 -5.03 4.61
CA ALA A 125 9.88 -5.91 4.28
C ALA A 125 10.75 -6.23 5.50
N VAL A 126 11.06 -5.21 6.32
CA VAL A 126 11.82 -5.41 7.56
C VAL A 126 11.00 -6.21 8.57
N SER A 127 9.70 -5.96 8.69
CA SER A 127 8.83 -6.75 9.56
C SER A 127 8.80 -8.23 9.15
N LEU A 128 8.66 -8.51 7.85
CA LEU A 128 8.70 -9.86 7.29
C LEU A 128 10.05 -10.54 7.57
N PHE A 129 11.16 -9.84 7.33
CA PHE A 129 12.49 -10.36 7.57
C PHE A 129 12.70 -10.74 9.04
N ILE A 130 12.27 -9.90 9.97
CA ILE A 130 12.33 -10.21 11.41
C ILE A 130 11.52 -11.46 11.74
N LEU A 131 10.30 -11.56 11.21
CA LEU A 131 9.40 -12.69 11.47
C LEU A 131 10.00 -14.02 10.98
N VAL A 132 10.50 -14.05 9.74
CA VAL A 132 11.08 -15.26 9.14
C VAL A 132 12.40 -15.65 9.82
N SER A 133 13.24 -14.67 10.18
CA SER A 133 14.50 -14.93 10.86
C SER A 133 14.31 -15.56 12.23
N GLN A 134 13.22 -15.23 12.94
CA GLN A 134 12.90 -15.84 14.24
C GLN A 134 12.48 -17.30 14.11
N LYS A 135 11.77 -17.66 13.03
CA LYS A 135 11.34 -19.04 12.79
C LYS A 135 12.51 -19.98 12.53
N ASN A 136 13.60 -19.48 11.92
CA ASN A 136 14.80 -20.27 11.65
C ASN A 136 15.70 -20.47 12.89
N MET A 137 15.39 -19.83 14.02
CA MET A 137 16.16 -19.92 15.27
C MET A 137 15.43 -20.69 16.39
N ALA A 138 14.24 -21.24 16.09
CA ALA A 138 13.45 -22.06 17.01
C ALA A 138 13.38 -23.50 16.48
#